data_AF-A0A1B8F7Q7-F1
#
_entry.id   AF-A0A1B8F7Q7-F1
#
_cell.length_a   1.000
_cell.length_b   1.000
_cell.length_c   1.000
_cell.angle_alpha   90.00
_cell.angle_beta   90.00
_cell.angle_gamma   90.00
#
_symmetry.space_group_name_H-M   'P 1'
#
loop_
_entity.id
_entity.type
_entity.pdbx_description
1 polymer ?
#
loop_
_entity_poly.entity_id
_entity_poly.type
_entity_poly.pdbx_seq_one_letter_code
_entity_poly.pdbx_strand_id
1 'polypeptide(L)'
;MDDMRFFQHFILNAYPHLPVNNSQVWIQTVPAFSHNYDYLMHSMLGLAATHLSAITNVDYSDAALSHRVRAIEGFNKALSKKPEKEPDGDALLATMYSLTFQSAFMSDSLIEFLIMVRGCVMLSGQLLSQSSIAFFVIDWYSHLKYMEPRLDDLPFVDVSLAERAAESLEALKLVLEDEVNSFYYHELVNVVSGIKVSSKLGYWRLVGIYNVMGMLSDAKFSAFANPNNTIGQILLAHFMALEVVMLPMLEREYDKTFPTNQLINRCNWFDTIEGSVPPEFQHFIRWPAEILNDAREKWKAMAMTSGLTVAKRT
;
A
#
# COMPACT_ATOMS: atom_id res chain seq x y z
N MET A 1 -7.02 26.12 -12.51
CA MET A 1 -7.41 26.61 -11.17
C MET A 1 -7.38 25.47 -10.16
N ASP A 2 -7.58 24.21 -10.57
CA ASP A 2 -7.59 23.06 -9.67
C ASP A 2 -6.22 22.68 -9.08
N ASP A 3 -5.09 22.95 -9.75
CA ASP A 3 -3.75 22.60 -9.23
C ASP A 3 -3.49 23.18 -7.82
N MET A 4 -3.85 24.44 -7.58
CA MET A 4 -3.70 25.05 -6.24
C MET A 4 -4.60 24.38 -5.19
N ARG A 5 -5.80 23.93 -5.61
CA ARG A 5 -6.72 23.17 -4.76
C ARG A 5 -6.16 21.77 -4.45
N PHE A 6 -5.61 21.09 -5.44
CA PHE A 6 -4.95 19.79 -5.26
C PHE A 6 -3.73 19.91 -4.36
N PHE A 7 -2.90 20.94 -4.56
CA PHE A 7 -1.73 21.19 -3.71
C PHE A 7 -2.13 21.44 -2.24
N GLN A 8 -3.12 22.31 -2.01
CA GLN A 8 -3.67 22.53 -0.68
C GLN A 8 -4.23 21.22 -0.07
N HIS A 9 -4.97 20.44 -0.86
CA HIS A 9 -5.54 19.18 -0.40
C HIS A 9 -4.48 18.12 -0.08
N PHE A 10 -3.38 18.09 -0.84
CA PHE A 10 -2.22 17.25 -0.54
C PHE A 10 -1.70 17.51 0.88
N ILE A 11 -1.36 18.77 1.17
CA ILE A 11 -0.73 19.17 2.43
C ILE A 11 -1.65 18.88 3.62
N LEU A 12 -2.96 19.05 3.44
CA LEU A 12 -3.90 18.92 4.55
C LEU A 12 -4.38 17.48 4.79
N ASN A 13 -4.60 16.71 3.71
CA ASN A 13 -5.40 15.49 3.77
C ASN A 13 -4.84 14.29 3.00
N ALA A 14 -4.17 14.51 1.86
CA ALA A 14 -3.82 13.42 0.94
C ALA A 14 -2.34 12.99 0.97
N TYR A 15 -1.52 13.60 1.83
CA TYR A 15 -0.11 13.21 1.96
C TYR A 15 0.03 11.76 2.47
N PRO A 16 1.06 11.02 2.02
CA PRO A 16 1.34 9.67 2.51
C PRO A 16 1.56 9.60 4.02
N HIS A 17 1.06 8.55 4.68
CA HIS A 17 1.36 8.29 6.09
C HIS A 17 2.71 7.60 6.29
N LEU A 18 3.27 7.01 5.24
CA LEU A 18 4.60 6.40 5.23
C LEU A 18 5.64 7.35 4.60
N PRO A 19 6.91 7.26 5.01
CA PRO A 19 7.40 6.51 6.18
C PRO A 19 6.79 7.04 7.49
N VAL A 20 6.53 6.16 8.47
CA VAL A 20 5.91 6.57 9.73
C VAL A 20 6.73 7.66 10.43
N ASN A 21 6.09 8.51 11.26
CA ASN A 21 6.74 9.65 11.93
C ASN A 21 7.32 10.74 11.01
N ASN A 22 6.97 10.76 9.72
CA ASN A 22 7.46 11.77 8.77
C ASN A 22 6.37 12.79 8.37
N SER A 23 5.30 12.92 9.16
CA SER A 23 4.19 13.83 8.82
C SER A 23 4.68 15.27 8.61
N GLN A 24 5.59 15.79 9.44
CA GLN A 24 6.20 17.11 9.26
C GLN A 24 6.98 17.25 7.95
N VAL A 25 7.72 16.22 7.54
CA VAL A 25 8.45 16.20 6.26
C VAL A 25 7.46 16.33 5.10
N TRP A 26 6.34 15.60 5.16
CA TRP A 26 5.30 15.64 4.14
C TRP A 26 4.52 16.96 4.08
N ILE A 27 4.23 17.59 5.21
CA ILE A 27 3.36 18.79 5.25
C ILE A 27 4.11 20.12 5.18
N GLN A 28 5.41 20.15 5.49
CA GLN A 28 6.22 21.37 5.47
C GLN A 28 7.37 21.26 4.48
N THR A 29 8.23 20.25 4.63
CA THR A 29 9.50 20.19 3.89
C THR A 29 9.30 19.88 2.42
N VAL A 30 8.57 18.80 2.09
CA VAL A 30 8.26 18.40 0.69
C VAL A 30 7.59 19.54 -0.08
N PRO A 31 6.51 20.17 0.43
CA PRO A 31 5.91 21.33 -0.22
C PRO A 31 6.89 22.47 -0.49
N ALA A 32 7.79 22.77 0.46
CA ALA A 32 8.72 23.89 0.36
C ALA A 32 9.69 23.76 -0.82
N PHE A 33 10.14 22.54 -1.18
CA PHE A 33 11.04 22.34 -2.31
C PHE A 33 10.38 21.78 -3.58
N SER A 34 9.12 21.31 -3.49
CA SER A 34 8.40 20.65 -4.60
C SER A 34 8.37 21.44 -5.92
N HIS A 35 8.32 22.78 -5.85
CA HIS A 35 8.32 23.66 -7.03
C HIS A 35 9.61 23.61 -7.86
N ASN A 36 10.70 23.05 -7.33
CA ASN A 36 11.95 22.85 -8.05
C ASN A 36 11.99 21.52 -8.84
N TYR A 37 10.98 20.67 -8.66
CA TYR A 37 10.94 19.32 -9.21
C TYR A 37 9.56 19.03 -9.83
N ASP A 38 9.42 19.28 -11.13
CA ASP A 38 8.14 19.12 -11.85
C ASP A 38 7.50 17.73 -11.64
N TYR A 39 8.32 16.68 -11.63
CA TYR A 39 7.85 15.30 -11.43
C TYR A 39 7.24 15.10 -10.04
N LEU A 40 7.83 15.71 -9.01
CA LEU A 40 7.34 15.66 -7.64
C LEU A 40 6.04 16.45 -7.53
N MET A 41 6.02 17.70 -8.02
CA MET A 41 4.82 18.52 -8.01
C MET A 41 3.66 17.78 -8.69
N HIS A 42 3.88 17.21 -9.88
CA HIS A 42 2.86 16.42 -10.55
C HIS A 42 2.44 15.17 -9.77
N SER A 43 3.35 14.46 -9.10
CA SER A 43 2.96 13.31 -8.26
C SER A 43 2.06 13.71 -7.07
N MET A 44 2.35 14.87 -6.44
CA MET A 44 1.55 15.41 -5.34
C MET A 44 0.15 15.81 -5.82
N LEU A 45 0.06 16.51 -6.95
CA LEU A 45 -1.21 16.93 -7.53
C LEU A 45 -2.04 15.74 -8.00
N GLY A 46 -1.40 14.74 -8.63
CA GLY A 46 -2.06 13.51 -9.08
C GLY A 46 -2.65 12.69 -7.92
N LEU A 47 -1.87 12.49 -6.86
CA LEU A 47 -2.34 11.83 -5.64
C LEU A 47 -3.50 12.60 -5.01
N ALA A 48 -3.36 13.92 -4.85
CA ALA A 48 -4.41 14.73 -4.24
C ALA A 48 -5.70 14.76 -5.06
N ALA A 49 -5.62 14.86 -6.39
CA ALA A 49 -6.77 14.77 -7.28
C ALA A 49 -7.46 13.40 -7.13
N THR A 50 -6.69 12.31 -7.11
CA THR A 50 -7.23 10.94 -6.91
C THR A 50 -7.93 10.80 -5.56
N HIS A 51 -7.30 11.28 -4.49
CA HIS A 51 -7.88 11.25 -3.16
C HIS A 51 -9.15 12.11 -3.07
N LEU A 52 -9.16 13.28 -3.69
CA LEU A 52 -10.31 14.19 -3.70
C LEU A 52 -11.49 13.60 -4.48
N SER A 53 -11.25 12.93 -5.62
CA SER A 53 -12.29 12.16 -6.32
C SER A 53 -12.90 11.08 -5.44
N ALA A 54 -12.09 10.41 -4.61
CA ALA A 54 -12.53 9.30 -3.79
C ALA A 54 -13.38 9.70 -2.58
N ILE A 55 -13.28 10.94 -2.10
CA ILE A 55 -13.98 11.42 -0.89
C ILE A 55 -15.04 12.49 -1.20
N THR A 56 -15.19 12.89 -2.46
CA THR A 56 -16.19 13.88 -2.90
C THR A 56 -17.00 13.34 -4.07
N ASN A 57 -18.08 14.04 -4.44
CA ASN A 57 -18.89 13.69 -5.61
C ASN A 57 -18.39 14.35 -6.91
N VAL A 58 -17.14 14.84 -6.94
CA VAL A 58 -16.56 15.49 -8.12
C VAL A 58 -15.47 14.59 -8.69
N ASP A 59 -15.59 14.26 -9.97
CA ASP A 59 -14.62 13.42 -10.67
C ASP A 59 -13.44 14.25 -11.19
N TYR A 60 -12.26 13.99 -10.65
CA TYR A 60 -10.98 14.54 -11.09
C TYR A 60 -10.07 13.50 -11.77
N SER A 61 -10.62 12.37 -12.23
CA SER A 61 -9.83 11.25 -12.78
C SER A 61 -8.94 11.68 -13.95
N ASP A 62 -9.43 12.50 -14.86
CA ASP A 62 -8.64 13.00 -16.01
C ASP A 62 -7.43 13.83 -15.55
N ALA A 63 -7.63 14.74 -14.61
CA ALA A 63 -6.56 15.57 -14.05
C ALA A 63 -5.56 14.70 -13.28
N ALA A 64 -6.05 13.77 -12.47
CA ALA A 64 -5.24 12.84 -11.70
C ALA A 64 -4.33 11.98 -12.60
N LEU A 65 -4.87 11.43 -13.68
CA LEU A 65 -4.11 10.63 -14.66
C LEU A 65 -3.14 11.49 -15.46
N SER A 66 -3.54 12.69 -15.89
CA SER A 66 -2.66 13.62 -16.61
C SER A 66 -1.41 13.97 -15.79
N HIS A 67 -1.60 14.29 -14.51
CA HIS A 67 -0.50 14.55 -13.59
C HIS A 67 0.35 13.29 -13.34
N ARG A 68 -0.28 12.13 -13.15
CA ARG A 68 0.43 10.85 -12.95
C ARG A 68 1.37 10.53 -14.11
N VAL A 69 0.92 10.68 -15.36
CA VAL A 69 1.75 10.44 -16.55
C VAL A 69 2.98 11.36 -16.56
N ARG A 70 2.78 12.67 -16.36
CA ARG A 70 3.89 13.63 -16.31
C ARG A 70 4.86 13.35 -15.17
N ALA A 71 4.34 12.96 -14.01
CA ALA A 71 5.14 12.56 -12.86
C ALA A 71 6.04 11.37 -13.20
N ILE A 72 5.48 10.30 -13.78
CA ILE A 72 6.24 9.10 -14.17
C ILE A 72 7.29 9.41 -15.23
N GLU A 73 6.95 10.20 -16.26
CA GLU A 73 7.89 10.59 -17.31
C GLU A 73 9.08 11.40 -16.76
N GLY A 74 8.79 12.40 -15.91
CA GLY A 74 9.82 13.21 -15.29
C GLY A 74 10.64 12.43 -14.26
N PHE A 75 9.98 11.57 -13.48
CA PHE A 75 10.63 10.71 -12.50
C PHE A 75 11.59 9.73 -13.15
N ASN A 76 11.19 9.05 -14.24
CA ASN A 76 12.06 8.12 -14.97
C ASN A 76 13.31 8.82 -15.54
N LYS A 77 13.17 10.05 -16.05
CA LYS A 77 14.31 10.87 -16.49
C LYS A 77 15.22 11.22 -15.31
N ALA A 78 14.66 11.60 -14.17
CA ALA A 78 15.43 11.92 -12.96
C ALA A 78 16.15 10.70 -12.38
N LEU A 79 15.51 9.52 -12.38
CA LEU A 79 16.04 8.27 -11.83
C LEU A 79 17.30 7.79 -12.57
N SER A 80 17.44 8.12 -13.86
CA SER A 80 18.64 7.85 -14.66
C SER A 80 19.87 8.63 -14.23
N LYS A 81 19.71 9.64 -13.35
CA LYS A 81 20.78 10.49 -12.84
C LYS A 81 20.99 10.22 -11.35
N LYS A 82 22.24 10.29 -10.91
CA LYS A 82 22.54 10.24 -9.48
C LYS A 82 22.08 11.56 -8.82
N PRO A 83 21.49 11.54 -7.61
CA PRO A 83 21.28 12.75 -6.83
C PRO A 83 22.59 13.55 -6.70
N GLU A 84 22.56 14.84 -7.04
CA GLU A 84 23.76 15.69 -7.07
C GLU A 84 23.82 16.61 -5.85
N LYS A 85 22.65 16.99 -5.33
CA LYS A 85 22.52 17.89 -4.19
C LYS A 85 21.30 17.54 -3.35
N GLU A 86 21.26 18.04 -2.13
CA GLU A 86 20.04 18.04 -1.35
C GLU A 86 19.04 19.06 -1.95
N PRO A 87 17.74 18.75 -2.03
CA PRO A 87 17.07 17.51 -1.61
C PRO A 87 16.69 16.56 -2.78
N ASP A 88 17.57 16.33 -3.75
CA ASP A 88 17.26 15.52 -4.94
C ASP A 88 16.78 14.11 -4.59
N GLY A 89 17.41 13.45 -3.61
CA GLY A 89 17.00 12.11 -3.17
C GLY A 89 15.65 12.10 -2.46
N ASP A 90 15.37 13.08 -1.60
CA ASP A 90 14.05 13.24 -0.97
C ASP A 90 12.96 13.53 -2.00
N ALA A 91 13.27 14.28 -3.07
CA ALA A 91 12.34 14.52 -4.15
C ALA A 91 11.95 13.25 -4.90
N LEU A 92 12.94 12.38 -5.19
CA LEU A 92 12.71 11.05 -5.77
C LEU A 92 11.86 10.17 -4.84
N LEU A 93 12.20 10.11 -3.54
CA LEU A 93 11.43 9.34 -2.56
C LEU A 93 10.00 9.83 -2.44
N ALA A 94 9.81 11.14 -2.26
CA ALA A 94 8.49 11.74 -2.11
C ALA A 94 7.61 11.45 -3.34
N THR A 95 8.21 11.46 -4.53
CA THR A 95 7.51 11.11 -5.78
C THR A 95 7.11 9.65 -5.81
N MET A 96 8.04 8.74 -5.51
CA MET A 96 7.78 7.30 -5.51
C MET A 96 6.68 6.93 -4.52
N TYR A 97 6.75 7.43 -3.27
CA TYR A 97 5.68 7.23 -2.29
C TYR A 97 4.35 7.81 -2.77
N SER A 98 4.33 9.03 -3.33
CA SER A 98 3.09 9.63 -3.83
C SER A 98 2.44 8.79 -4.94
N LEU A 99 3.24 8.23 -5.86
CA LEU A 99 2.76 7.34 -6.91
C LEU A 99 2.27 5.99 -6.38
N THR A 100 2.94 5.42 -5.37
CA THR A 100 2.52 4.20 -4.67
C THR A 100 1.15 4.40 -4.01
N PHE A 101 1.00 5.48 -3.24
CA PHE A 101 -0.25 5.80 -2.57
C PHE A 101 -1.37 6.13 -3.55
N GLN A 102 -1.05 6.81 -4.66
CA GLN A 102 -2.04 7.03 -5.71
C GLN A 102 -2.55 5.71 -6.27
N SER A 103 -1.64 4.75 -6.51
CA SER A 103 -2.00 3.40 -6.96
C SER A 103 -2.91 2.69 -5.96
N ALA A 104 -2.68 2.85 -4.66
CA ALA A 104 -3.55 2.30 -3.60
C ALA A 104 -4.97 2.90 -3.58
N PHE A 105 -5.17 4.09 -4.15
CA PHE A 105 -6.48 4.72 -4.31
C PHE A 105 -7.18 4.38 -5.64
N MET A 106 -6.54 3.58 -6.52
CA MET A 106 -7.11 3.15 -7.79
C MET A 106 -7.71 1.73 -7.65
N SER A 107 -8.82 1.49 -8.32
CA SER A 107 -9.58 0.24 -8.19
C SER A 107 -9.05 -0.93 -9.01
N ASP A 108 -8.23 -0.66 -10.03
CA ASP A 108 -7.78 -1.65 -11.02
C ASP A 108 -6.25 -1.55 -11.20
N SER A 109 -5.54 -1.50 -10.07
CA SER A 109 -4.13 -1.12 -9.99
C SER A 109 -3.28 -2.04 -9.13
N LEU A 110 -3.77 -3.23 -8.74
CA LEU A 110 -3.04 -4.16 -7.87
C LEU A 110 -1.59 -4.37 -8.33
N ILE A 111 -1.39 -4.70 -9.61
CA ILE A 111 -0.05 -4.95 -10.16
C ILE A 111 0.80 -3.67 -10.19
N GLU A 112 0.21 -2.54 -10.57
CA GLU A 112 0.91 -1.24 -10.51
C GLU A 112 1.33 -0.89 -9.09
N PHE A 113 0.47 -1.13 -8.11
CA PHE A 113 0.76 -0.93 -6.69
C PHE A 113 1.95 -1.79 -6.25
N LEU A 114 2.00 -3.07 -6.64
CA LEU A 114 3.15 -3.95 -6.34
C LEU A 114 4.45 -3.45 -6.99
N ILE A 115 4.39 -2.98 -8.24
CA ILE A 115 5.54 -2.38 -8.94
C ILE A 115 6.04 -1.15 -8.19
N MET A 116 5.13 -0.28 -7.74
CA MET A 116 5.48 0.94 -7.02
C MET A 116 6.03 0.64 -5.61
N VAL A 117 5.46 -0.32 -4.88
CA VAL A 117 5.99 -0.81 -3.59
C VAL A 117 7.42 -1.34 -3.77
N ARG A 118 7.66 -2.16 -4.80
CA ARG A 118 9.01 -2.63 -5.14
C ARG A 118 9.95 -1.46 -5.41
N GLY A 119 9.49 -0.47 -6.17
CA GLY A 119 10.20 0.77 -6.45
C GLY A 119 10.58 1.53 -5.18
N CYS A 120 9.68 1.68 -4.21
CA CYS A 120 9.96 2.28 -2.91
C CYS A 120 11.14 1.60 -2.21
N VAL A 121 11.13 0.27 -2.12
CA VAL A 121 12.16 -0.51 -1.40
C VAL A 121 13.52 -0.37 -2.09
N MET A 122 13.58 -0.55 -3.41
CA MET A 122 14.82 -0.46 -4.18
C MET A 122 15.42 0.94 -4.14
N LEU A 123 14.58 1.97 -4.36
CA LEU A 123 15.03 3.36 -4.33
C LEU A 123 15.51 3.77 -2.94
N SER A 124 14.80 3.38 -1.89
CA SER A 124 15.19 3.63 -0.50
C SER A 124 16.56 3.03 -0.20
N GLY A 125 16.78 1.76 -0.55
CA GLY A 125 18.08 1.09 -0.37
C GLY A 125 19.21 1.77 -1.14
N GLN A 126 18.96 2.15 -2.40
CA GLN A 126 19.92 2.89 -3.21
C GLN A 126 20.30 4.23 -2.57
N LEU A 127 19.31 5.05 -2.17
CA LEU A 127 19.57 6.39 -1.64
C LEU A 127 20.24 6.35 -0.26
N LEU A 128 19.91 5.36 0.58
CA LEU A 128 20.61 5.12 1.84
C LEU A 128 22.09 4.77 1.60
N SER A 129 22.38 3.88 0.64
CA SER A 129 23.75 3.50 0.29
C SER A 129 24.58 4.68 -0.26
N GLN A 130 23.92 5.70 -0.79
CA GLN A 130 24.53 6.89 -1.37
C GLN A 130 24.51 8.09 -0.40
N SER A 131 23.99 7.92 0.83
CA SER A 131 23.77 9.00 1.80
C SER A 131 23.07 10.22 1.19
N SER A 132 22.06 9.97 0.34
CA SER A 132 21.41 11.00 -0.48
C SER A 132 20.02 11.41 0.02
N ILE A 133 19.67 11.03 1.25
CA ILE A 133 18.40 11.38 1.91
C ILE A 133 18.71 12.42 2.99
N ALA A 134 18.13 13.60 2.87
CA ALA A 134 18.38 14.71 3.79
C ALA A 134 17.31 14.83 4.88
N PHE A 135 16.03 14.55 4.55
CA PHE A 135 14.90 14.89 5.41
C PHE A 135 14.08 13.68 5.87
N PHE A 136 13.85 12.71 4.98
CA PHE A 136 13.09 11.52 5.36
C PHE A 136 13.87 10.63 6.32
N VAL A 137 13.22 10.20 7.39
CA VAL A 137 13.71 9.16 8.30
C VAL A 137 13.06 7.84 7.92
N ILE A 138 13.84 6.92 7.34
CA ILE A 138 13.31 5.70 6.71
C ILE A 138 13.91 4.40 7.24
N ASP A 139 14.77 4.48 8.26
CA ASP A 139 15.39 3.29 8.82
C ASP A 139 14.44 2.49 9.71
N TRP A 140 14.65 1.17 9.76
CA TRP A 140 13.81 0.25 10.52
C TRP A 140 13.79 0.54 12.02
N TYR A 141 14.90 1.03 12.59
CA TYR A 141 14.96 1.33 14.02
C TYR A 141 14.07 2.53 14.38
N SER A 142 14.04 3.56 13.55
CA SER A 142 13.14 4.70 13.71
C SER A 142 11.67 4.30 13.55
N HIS A 143 11.34 3.40 12.60
CA HIS A 143 10.00 2.81 12.49
C HIS A 143 9.64 2.10 13.80
N LEU A 144 10.49 1.19 14.27
CA LEU A 144 10.27 0.42 15.50
C LEU A 144 10.02 1.35 16.69
N LYS A 145 10.93 2.31 16.91
CA LYS A 145 10.86 3.25 18.03
C LYS A 145 9.57 4.09 18.02
N TYR A 146 9.07 4.44 16.85
CA TYR A 146 7.83 5.22 16.73
C TYR A 146 6.57 4.37 16.92
N MET A 147 6.55 3.17 16.32
CA MET A 147 5.35 2.33 16.31
C MET A 147 5.21 1.46 17.56
N GLU A 148 6.29 0.98 18.16
CA GLU A 148 6.24 0.10 19.35
C GLU A 148 5.31 0.60 20.47
N PRO A 149 5.43 1.85 20.98
CA PRO A 149 4.53 2.35 22.02
C PRO A 149 3.08 2.54 21.53
N ARG A 150 2.87 2.71 20.22
CA ARG A 150 1.52 2.87 19.62
C ARG A 150 0.79 1.53 19.48
N LEU A 151 1.50 0.42 19.72
CA LEU A 151 0.97 -0.95 19.63
C LEU A 151 0.70 -1.59 21.00
N ASP A 152 0.97 -0.90 22.12
CA ASP A 152 0.81 -1.45 23.48
C ASP A 152 -0.66 -1.59 23.91
N ASP A 153 -1.50 -0.61 23.59
CA ASP A 153 -2.91 -0.55 24.00
C ASP A 153 -3.87 -0.96 22.88
N LEU A 154 -3.67 -2.17 22.33
CA LEU A 154 -4.46 -2.67 21.19
C LEU A 154 -5.42 -3.81 21.57
N PRO A 155 -6.59 -3.88 20.91
CA PRO A 155 -7.43 -5.07 20.99
C PRO A 155 -6.65 -6.26 20.44
N PHE A 156 -6.77 -7.41 21.12
CA PHE A 156 -6.29 -8.65 20.56
C PHE A 156 -7.03 -8.95 19.27
N VAL A 157 -6.29 -9.39 18.24
CA VAL A 157 -6.91 -10.01 17.08
C VAL A 157 -7.53 -11.32 17.53
N ASP A 158 -8.76 -11.57 17.10
CA ASP A 158 -9.43 -12.84 17.35
C ASP A 158 -8.56 -13.98 16.79
N VAL A 159 -8.05 -14.81 17.70
CA VAL A 159 -7.14 -15.91 17.38
C VAL A 159 -7.79 -16.90 16.42
N SER A 160 -9.12 -17.06 16.46
CA SER A 160 -9.84 -17.93 15.52
C SER A 160 -9.66 -17.49 14.07
N LEU A 161 -9.54 -16.18 13.80
CA LEU A 161 -9.26 -15.67 12.45
C LEU A 161 -7.87 -16.14 11.97
N ALA A 162 -6.88 -16.15 12.86
CA ALA A 162 -5.53 -16.61 12.55
C ALA A 162 -5.46 -18.14 12.41
N GLU A 163 -6.26 -18.89 13.16
CA GLU A 163 -6.38 -20.35 13.01
C GLU A 163 -6.97 -20.71 11.63
N ARG A 164 -8.07 -20.07 11.25
CA ARG A 164 -8.70 -20.26 9.94
C ARG A 164 -7.81 -19.81 8.79
N ALA A 165 -7.06 -18.72 8.96
CA ALA A 165 -6.05 -18.28 8.00
C ALA A 165 -4.95 -19.35 7.82
N ALA A 166 -4.49 -19.95 8.93
CA ALA A 166 -3.49 -21.01 8.89
C ALA A 166 -4.01 -22.25 8.16
N GLU A 167 -5.26 -22.66 8.39
CA GLU A 167 -5.89 -23.77 7.68
C GLU A 167 -6.00 -23.51 6.17
N SER A 168 -6.42 -22.30 5.79
CA SER A 168 -6.53 -21.89 4.38
C SER A 168 -5.17 -21.90 3.68
N LEU A 169 -4.14 -21.36 4.34
CA LEU A 169 -2.77 -21.38 3.83
C LEU A 169 -2.19 -22.80 3.77
N GLU A 170 -2.41 -23.63 4.80
CA GLU A 170 -1.90 -25.00 4.82
C GLU A 170 -2.39 -25.82 3.62
N ALA A 171 -3.64 -25.61 3.19
CA ALA A 171 -4.20 -26.26 2.01
C ALA A 171 -3.42 -25.93 0.72
N LEU A 172 -2.85 -24.72 0.61
CA LEU A 172 -2.08 -24.29 -0.57
C LEU A 172 -0.78 -25.07 -0.75
N LYS A 173 -0.25 -25.75 0.28
CA LYS A 173 0.97 -26.57 0.15
C LYS A 173 0.90 -27.61 -0.96
N LEU A 174 -0.30 -28.10 -1.27
CA LEU A 174 -0.50 -29.12 -2.30
C LEU A 174 -0.32 -28.59 -3.72
N VAL A 175 -0.38 -27.26 -3.91
CA VAL A 175 -0.35 -26.59 -5.22
C VAL A 175 0.79 -25.58 -5.34
N LEU A 176 1.66 -25.49 -4.33
CA LEU A 176 2.86 -24.66 -4.34
C LEU A 176 4.00 -25.40 -5.04
N GLU A 177 4.14 -25.16 -6.34
CA GLU A 177 5.14 -25.84 -7.18
C GLU A 177 6.41 -25.01 -7.42
N ASP A 178 6.30 -23.68 -7.38
CA ASP A 178 7.41 -22.78 -7.70
C ASP A 178 8.00 -22.06 -6.47
N GLU A 179 9.28 -21.72 -6.60
CA GLU A 179 10.07 -21.08 -5.55
C GLU A 179 9.52 -19.69 -5.16
N VAL A 180 8.96 -18.95 -6.13
CA VAL A 180 8.55 -17.56 -5.93
C VAL A 180 7.28 -17.48 -5.10
N ASN A 181 6.26 -18.28 -5.47
CA ASN A 181 5.04 -18.40 -4.69
C ASN A 181 5.33 -19.03 -3.31
N SER A 182 6.25 -20.00 -3.24
CA SER A 182 6.67 -20.61 -1.96
C SER A 182 7.29 -19.58 -1.01
N PHE A 183 8.12 -18.67 -1.52
CA PHE A 183 8.71 -17.59 -0.71
C PHE A 183 7.62 -16.69 -0.12
N TYR A 184 6.71 -16.19 -0.95
CA TYR A 184 5.65 -15.30 -0.47
C TYR A 184 4.66 -16.01 0.47
N TYR A 185 4.36 -17.28 0.19
CA TYR A 185 3.60 -18.15 1.09
C TYR A 185 4.21 -18.23 2.49
N HIS A 186 5.52 -18.45 2.60
CA HIS A 186 6.20 -18.53 3.90
C HIS A 186 6.09 -17.23 4.69
N GLU A 187 6.12 -16.08 4.02
CA GLU A 187 5.94 -14.79 4.67
C GLU A 187 4.51 -14.61 5.21
N LEU A 188 3.48 -15.07 4.49
CA LEU A 188 2.10 -15.07 4.99
C LEU A 188 1.94 -16.01 6.21
N VAL A 189 2.55 -17.21 6.17
CA VAL A 189 2.56 -18.13 7.32
C VAL A 189 3.28 -17.52 8.52
N ASN A 190 4.37 -16.77 8.29
CA ASN A 190 5.06 -16.02 9.31
C ASN A 190 4.11 -14.97 9.94
N VAL A 191 3.36 -14.21 9.15
CA VAL A 191 2.36 -13.26 9.69
C VAL A 191 1.35 -13.97 10.58
N VAL A 192 0.71 -15.04 10.07
CA VAL A 192 -0.32 -15.79 10.80
C VAL A 192 0.21 -16.37 12.11
N SER A 193 1.41 -16.97 12.10
CA SER A 193 2.03 -17.46 13.34
C SER A 193 2.42 -16.33 14.29
N GLY A 194 2.69 -15.13 13.77
CA GLY A 194 2.96 -13.94 14.57
C GLY A 194 1.71 -13.48 15.32
N ILE A 195 0.57 -13.43 14.62
CA ILE A 195 -0.74 -13.08 15.20
C ILE A 195 -1.09 -14.02 16.35
N LYS A 196 -0.87 -15.33 16.19
CA LYS A 196 -1.12 -16.34 17.23
C LYS A 196 -0.29 -16.13 18.50
N VAL A 197 0.86 -15.46 18.41
CA VAL A 197 1.69 -15.09 19.58
C VAL A 197 1.25 -13.75 20.14
N SER A 198 1.12 -12.72 19.30
CA SER A 198 0.58 -11.42 19.67
C SER A 198 0.23 -10.58 18.45
N SER A 199 -0.78 -9.71 18.58
CA SER A 199 -1.12 -8.67 17.59
C SER A 199 0.10 -7.84 17.18
N LYS A 200 0.98 -7.49 18.14
CA LYS A 200 2.22 -6.74 17.88
C LYS A 200 3.18 -7.51 16.97
N LEU A 201 3.44 -8.79 17.25
CA LEU A 201 4.32 -9.60 16.41
C LEU A 201 3.72 -9.84 15.02
N GLY A 202 2.41 -10.05 14.93
CA GLY A 202 1.70 -10.11 13.65
C GLY A 202 1.92 -8.86 12.80
N TYR A 203 1.86 -7.67 13.41
CA TYR A 203 2.05 -6.39 12.71
C TYR A 203 3.45 -6.26 12.13
N TRP A 204 4.49 -6.53 12.94
CA TRP A 204 5.87 -6.44 12.48
C TRP A 204 6.17 -7.38 11.31
N ARG A 205 5.58 -8.58 11.33
CA ARG A 205 5.72 -9.53 10.23
C ARG A 205 4.96 -9.07 8.99
N LEU A 206 3.76 -8.48 9.17
CA LEU A 206 2.96 -8.00 8.05
C LEU A 206 3.63 -6.85 7.32
N VAL A 207 4.11 -5.82 8.03
CA VAL A 207 4.81 -4.69 7.38
C VAL A 207 6.12 -5.14 6.72
N GLY A 208 6.74 -6.20 7.25
CA GLY A 208 7.90 -6.85 6.63
C GLY A 208 7.60 -7.41 5.24
N ILE A 209 6.36 -7.83 4.95
CA ILE A 209 5.98 -8.36 3.64
C ILE A 209 6.18 -7.34 2.52
N TYR A 210 5.98 -6.03 2.75
CA TYR A 210 6.19 -5.07 1.67
C TYR A 210 7.65 -5.01 1.19
N ASN A 211 8.61 -5.31 2.06
CA ASN A 211 10.03 -5.38 1.70
C ASN A 211 10.34 -6.57 0.77
N VAL A 212 9.56 -7.66 0.85
CA VAL A 212 9.70 -8.84 0.00
C VAL A 212 9.71 -8.47 -1.48
N MET A 213 8.82 -7.57 -1.90
CA MET A 213 8.71 -7.16 -3.30
C MET A 213 10.01 -6.56 -3.83
N GLY A 214 10.74 -5.81 -3.00
CA GLY A 214 12.05 -5.24 -3.32
C GLY A 214 13.20 -6.24 -3.31
N MET A 215 13.08 -7.34 -2.56
CA MET A 215 14.11 -8.37 -2.44
C MET A 215 14.08 -9.38 -3.61
N LEU A 216 12.96 -9.50 -4.31
CA LEU A 216 12.84 -10.38 -5.47
C LEU A 216 13.67 -9.85 -6.66
N SER A 217 14.35 -10.77 -7.36
CA SER A 217 14.96 -10.46 -8.66
C SER A 217 13.88 -10.06 -9.68
N ASP A 218 14.27 -9.34 -10.74
CA ASP A 218 13.31 -8.87 -11.76
C ASP A 218 12.50 -10.04 -12.37
N ALA A 219 13.14 -11.18 -12.63
CA ALA A 219 12.48 -12.37 -13.14
C ALA A 219 11.48 -12.96 -12.13
N LYS A 220 11.86 -13.07 -10.85
CA LYS A 220 10.99 -13.60 -9.80
C LYS A 220 9.80 -12.67 -9.55
N PHE A 221 10.05 -11.36 -9.46
CA PHE A 221 8.98 -10.38 -9.31
C PHE A 221 8.01 -10.40 -10.49
N SER A 222 8.52 -10.43 -11.74
CA SER A 222 7.68 -10.48 -12.94
C SER A 222 6.84 -11.75 -13.01
N ALA A 223 7.38 -12.89 -12.57
CA ALA A 223 6.63 -14.15 -12.47
C ALA A 223 5.53 -14.07 -11.39
N PHE A 224 5.84 -13.51 -10.23
CA PHE A 224 4.88 -13.34 -9.13
C PHE A 224 3.73 -12.39 -9.51
N ALA A 225 4.09 -11.21 -10.02
CA ALA A 225 3.16 -10.14 -10.35
C ALA A 225 2.39 -10.38 -11.67
N ASN A 226 2.61 -11.50 -12.35
CA ASN A 226 1.85 -11.88 -13.53
C ASN A 226 0.38 -12.14 -13.14
N PRO A 227 -0.61 -11.44 -13.73
CA PRO A 227 -2.02 -11.70 -13.46
C PRO A 227 -2.46 -13.14 -13.74
N ASN A 228 -1.75 -13.85 -14.63
CA ASN A 228 -2.02 -15.26 -14.95
C ASN A 228 -1.37 -16.25 -13.97
N ASN A 229 -0.59 -15.77 -12.99
CA ASN A 229 -0.10 -16.61 -11.90
C ASN A 229 -1.22 -16.80 -10.87
N THR A 230 -2.09 -17.79 -11.11
CA THR A 230 -3.25 -18.09 -10.26
C THR A 230 -2.89 -18.24 -8.79
N ILE A 231 -1.82 -18.98 -8.46
CA ILE A 231 -1.39 -19.17 -7.07
C ILE A 231 -0.90 -17.86 -6.47
N GLY A 232 -0.14 -17.05 -7.23
CA GLY A 232 0.26 -15.71 -6.82
C GLY A 232 -0.94 -14.80 -6.51
N GLN A 233 -1.97 -14.81 -7.35
CA GLN A 233 -3.21 -14.07 -7.12
C GLN A 233 -3.93 -14.53 -5.84
N ILE A 234 -3.99 -15.84 -5.58
CA ILE A 234 -4.57 -16.40 -4.35
C ILE A 234 -3.78 -15.96 -3.11
N LEU A 235 -2.44 -15.94 -3.20
CA LEU A 235 -1.59 -15.46 -2.10
C LEU A 235 -1.79 -13.95 -1.85
N LEU A 236 -1.96 -13.15 -2.91
CA LEU A 236 -2.30 -11.73 -2.79
C LEU A 236 -3.68 -11.51 -2.14
N ALA A 237 -4.66 -12.38 -2.40
CA ALA A 237 -5.94 -12.34 -1.70
C ALA A 237 -5.78 -12.58 -0.19
N HIS A 238 -4.96 -13.57 0.21
CA HIS A 238 -4.65 -13.80 1.62
C HIS A 238 -3.91 -12.61 2.25
N PHE A 239 -2.99 -11.99 1.53
CA PHE A 239 -2.30 -10.79 1.99
C PHE A 239 -3.30 -9.67 2.31
N MET A 240 -4.21 -9.36 1.39
CA MET A 240 -5.24 -8.32 1.61
C MET A 240 -6.18 -8.65 2.77
N ALA A 241 -6.58 -9.92 2.92
CA ALA A 241 -7.37 -10.35 4.07
C ALA A 241 -6.61 -10.20 5.40
N LEU A 242 -5.30 -10.50 5.42
CA LEU A 242 -4.46 -10.26 6.58
C LEU A 242 -4.26 -8.77 6.88
N GLU A 243 -4.17 -7.90 5.87
CA GLU A 243 -4.23 -6.43 6.07
C GLU A 243 -5.51 -6.04 6.83
N VAL A 244 -6.66 -6.61 6.46
CA VAL A 244 -7.95 -6.35 7.14
C VAL A 244 -7.98 -6.90 8.57
N VAL A 245 -7.51 -8.13 8.79
CA VAL A 245 -7.40 -8.72 10.15
C VAL A 245 -6.53 -7.86 11.05
N MET A 246 -5.46 -7.29 10.49
CA MET A 246 -4.48 -6.48 11.20
C MET A 246 -4.79 -4.99 11.20
N LEU A 247 -5.95 -4.58 10.68
CA LEU A 247 -6.33 -3.19 10.54
C LEU A 247 -6.22 -2.38 11.85
N PRO A 248 -6.62 -2.89 13.04
CA PRO A 248 -6.46 -2.12 14.29
C PRO A 248 -5.02 -1.71 14.60
N MET A 249 -4.03 -2.44 14.07
CA MET A 249 -2.61 -2.12 14.17
C MET A 249 -2.18 -1.14 13.07
N LEU A 250 -2.60 -1.39 11.82
CA LEU A 250 -2.26 -0.54 10.67
C LEU A 250 -2.84 0.88 10.82
N GLU A 251 -4.00 1.03 11.45
CA GLU A 251 -4.58 2.34 11.78
C GLU A 251 -3.66 3.18 12.67
N ARG A 252 -2.79 2.54 13.46
CA ARG A 252 -1.83 3.25 14.31
C ARG A 252 -0.68 3.86 13.53
N GLU A 253 -0.49 3.53 12.26
CA GLU A 253 0.51 4.19 11.41
C GLU A 253 0.09 5.62 11.02
N TYR A 254 -1.19 5.95 11.18
CA TYR A 254 -1.74 7.25 10.85
C TYR A 254 -1.76 8.17 12.08
N ASP A 255 -1.32 9.42 11.89
CA ASP A 255 -1.49 10.50 12.88
C ASP A 255 -2.94 11.00 12.95
N LYS A 256 -3.69 10.83 11.85
CA LYS A 256 -5.08 11.25 11.68
C LYS A 256 -5.97 10.04 11.36
N THR A 257 -7.14 10.29 10.78
CA THR A 257 -8.07 9.26 10.35
C THR A 257 -7.47 8.39 9.24
N PHE A 258 -7.66 7.08 9.38
CA PHE A 258 -7.30 6.10 8.37
C PHE A 258 -8.17 6.25 7.10
N PRO A 259 -7.60 6.20 5.88
CA PRO A 259 -8.32 6.37 4.63
C PRO A 259 -9.04 5.07 4.23
N THR A 260 -10.29 4.91 4.68
CA THR A 260 -11.13 3.73 4.42
C THR A 260 -11.25 3.37 2.93
N ASN A 261 -11.17 4.37 2.05
CA ASN A 261 -11.19 4.19 0.59
C ASN A 261 -10.02 3.34 0.05
N GLN A 262 -8.83 3.33 0.69
CA GLN A 262 -7.77 2.41 0.26
C GLN A 262 -8.17 0.94 0.47
N LEU A 263 -8.89 0.65 1.55
CA LEU A 263 -9.36 -0.72 1.83
C LEU A 263 -10.53 -1.13 0.94
N ILE A 264 -11.41 -0.19 0.57
CA ILE A 264 -12.43 -0.43 -0.46
C ILE A 264 -11.75 -0.87 -1.77
N ASN A 265 -10.62 -0.28 -2.12
CA ASN A 265 -9.87 -0.72 -3.30
C ASN A 265 -9.20 -2.08 -3.13
N ARG A 266 -8.77 -2.47 -1.92
CA ARG A 266 -8.36 -3.86 -1.65
C ARG A 266 -9.49 -4.85 -1.94
N CYS A 267 -10.72 -4.52 -1.55
CA CYS A 267 -11.90 -5.31 -1.90
C CYS A 267 -12.13 -5.36 -3.42
N ASN A 268 -11.97 -4.26 -4.15
CA ASN A 268 -12.10 -4.24 -5.61
C ASN A 268 -11.01 -5.08 -6.30
N TRP A 269 -9.77 -5.04 -5.81
CA TRP A 269 -8.69 -5.89 -6.32
C TRP A 269 -8.98 -7.37 -6.07
N PHE A 270 -9.57 -7.68 -4.92
CA PHE A 270 -10.03 -9.03 -4.62
C PHE A 270 -11.14 -9.49 -5.55
N ASP A 271 -12.11 -8.64 -5.92
CA ASP A 271 -13.17 -9.02 -6.88
C ASP A 271 -12.58 -9.48 -8.22
N THR A 272 -11.54 -8.80 -8.70
CA THR A 272 -10.81 -9.18 -9.92
C THR A 272 -10.09 -10.52 -9.75
N ILE A 273 -9.48 -10.77 -8.59
CA ILE A 273 -8.89 -12.08 -8.27
C ILE A 273 -9.96 -13.17 -8.22
N GLU A 274 -11.03 -12.97 -7.46
CA GLU A 274 -12.12 -13.93 -7.30
C GLU A 274 -12.74 -14.33 -8.65
N GLY A 275 -12.96 -13.36 -9.53
CA GLY A 275 -13.48 -13.60 -10.88
C GLY A 275 -12.51 -14.28 -11.84
N SER A 276 -11.20 -14.26 -11.55
CA SER A 276 -10.17 -14.88 -12.42
C SER A 276 -9.70 -16.26 -11.93
N VAL A 277 -9.92 -16.58 -10.65
CA VAL A 277 -9.52 -17.87 -10.06
C VAL A 277 -10.39 -19.02 -10.63
N PRO A 278 -9.80 -20.07 -11.23
CA PRO A 278 -10.56 -21.19 -11.77
C PRO A 278 -11.36 -21.96 -10.71
N PRO A 279 -12.48 -22.62 -11.07
CA PRO A 279 -13.36 -23.31 -10.12
C PRO A 279 -12.66 -24.30 -9.19
N GLU A 280 -11.65 -25.01 -9.68
CA GLU A 280 -10.86 -25.98 -8.91
C GLU A 280 -10.04 -25.33 -7.79
N PHE A 281 -9.69 -24.05 -7.91
CA PHE A 281 -8.92 -23.28 -6.92
C PHE A 281 -9.78 -22.38 -6.02
N GLN A 282 -11.08 -22.25 -6.30
CA GLN A 282 -11.99 -21.36 -5.54
C GLN A 282 -12.02 -21.64 -4.04
N HIS A 283 -11.79 -22.89 -3.63
CA HIS A 283 -11.76 -23.25 -2.21
C HIS A 283 -10.61 -22.57 -1.44
N PHE A 284 -9.50 -22.23 -2.11
CA PHE A 284 -8.38 -21.54 -1.49
C PHE A 284 -8.64 -20.06 -1.21
N ILE A 285 -9.63 -19.43 -1.85
CA ILE A 285 -9.97 -18.02 -1.61
C ILE A 285 -11.19 -17.81 -0.73
N ARG A 286 -11.77 -18.88 -0.16
CA ARG A 286 -12.94 -18.78 0.74
C ARG A 286 -12.65 -17.94 1.97
N TRP A 287 -11.54 -18.21 2.67
CA TRP A 287 -11.18 -17.44 3.86
C TRP A 287 -10.93 -15.97 3.52
N PRO A 288 -10.12 -15.62 2.49
CA PRO A 288 -10.01 -14.24 2.04
C PRO A 288 -11.35 -13.58 1.70
N ALA A 289 -12.23 -14.28 0.97
CA ALA A 289 -13.54 -13.78 0.57
C ALA A 289 -14.40 -13.38 1.78
N GLU A 290 -14.48 -14.26 2.80
CA GLU A 290 -15.24 -13.98 4.02
C GLU A 290 -14.74 -12.71 4.72
N ILE A 291 -13.43 -12.60 4.94
CA ILE A 291 -12.84 -11.45 5.63
C ILE A 291 -13.08 -10.14 4.86
N LEU A 292 -12.84 -10.14 3.56
CA LEU A 292 -12.94 -8.95 2.72
C LEU A 292 -14.39 -8.53 2.49
N ASN A 293 -15.33 -9.48 2.38
CA ASN A 293 -16.75 -9.18 2.24
C ASN A 293 -17.36 -8.66 3.55
N ASP A 294 -17.01 -9.25 4.70
CA ASP A 294 -17.44 -8.76 6.01
C ASP A 294 -16.96 -7.32 6.26
N ALA A 295 -15.71 -7.04 5.90
CA ALA A 295 -15.14 -5.70 6.04
C ALA A 295 -15.81 -4.69 5.11
N ARG A 296 -16.08 -5.07 3.85
CA ARG A 296 -16.80 -4.24 2.88
C ARG A 296 -18.17 -3.82 3.40
N GLU A 297 -18.95 -4.75 3.96
CA GLU A 297 -20.28 -4.44 4.49
C GLU A 297 -20.21 -3.52 5.71
N LYS A 298 -19.24 -3.72 6.61
CA LYS A 298 -19.00 -2.81 7.74
C LYS A 298 -18.68 -1.39 7.26
N TRP A 299 -17.80 -1.23 6.28
CA TRP A 299 -17.43 0.10 5.76
C TRP A 299 -18.56 0.78 4.99
N LYS A 300 -19.34 0.03 4.21
CA LYS A 300 -20.57 0.56 3.58
C LYS A 300 -21.54 1.09 4.63
N ALA A 301 -21.77 0.35 5.72
CA ALA A 301 -22.64 0.79 6.80
C ALA A 301 -22.11 2.07 7.47
N MET A 302 -20.80 2.14 7.75
CA MET A 302 -20.16 3.34 8.33
C MET A 302 -20.31 4.57 7.42
N ALA A 303 -20.14 4.40 6.11
CA ALA A 303 -20.28 5.46 5.12
C ALA A 303 -21.72 6.00 5.04
N MET A 304 -22.72 5.10 5.09
CA MET A 304 -24.14 5.48 5.16
C MET A 304 -24.47 6.27 6.44
N THR A 305 -23.87 5.92 7.58
CA THR A 305 -24.08 6.63 8.86
C THR A 305 -23.33 7.95 8.98
N SER A 306 -22.22 8.12 8.25
CA SER A 306 -21.37 9.33 8.29
C SER A 306 -21.69 10.36 7.19
N GLY A 307 -22.66 10.07 6.32
CA GLY A 307 -23.01 10.95 5.18
C GLY A 307 -21.99 10.95 4.05
N LEU A 308 -20.98 10.08 4.10
CA LEU A 308 -20.04 9.82 3.00
C LEU A 308 -20.71 8.85 2.02
N THR A 309 -21.25 9.38 0.91
CA THR A 309 -21.78 8.54 -0.17
C THR A 309 -20.65 7.74 -0.79
N VAL A 310 -20.62 6.41 -0.54
CA VAL A 310 -19.84 5.47 -1.35
C VAL A 310 -20.35 5.59 -2.77
N ALA A 311 -19.47 6.02 -3.69
CA ALA A 311 -19.79 6.13 -5.11
C ALA A 311 -20.37 4.80 -5.61
N LYS A 312 -21.64 4.83 -6.03
CA LYS A 312 -22.25 3.69 -6.73
C LYS A 312 -21.61 3.63 -8.12
N ARG A 313 -20.84 2.58 -8.38
CA ARG A 313 -20.42 2.21 -9.74
C ARG A 313 -21.68 1.89 -10.57
N THR A 314 -21.84 2.59 -11.68
CA THR A 314 -22.64 2.15 -12.84
C THR A 314 -21.71 1.44 -13.82
#